data_AF-A0A9D5FNL0-F1
#
_entry.id   AF-A0A9D5FNL0-F1
#
_cell.length_a   1.000
_cell.length_b   1.000
_cell.length_c   1.000
_cell.angle_alpha   90.00
_cell.angle_beta   90.00
_cell.angle_gamma   90.00
#
_symmetry.space_group_name_H-M   'P 1'
#
loop_
_entity.id
_entity.type
_entity.pdbx_description
1 polymer ?
#
loop_
_entity_poly.entity_id
_entity_poly.type
_entity_poly.pdbx_seq_one_letter_code
_entity_poly.pdbx_strand_id
1 'polypeptide(L)'
;MRLGWIVPRKGRVRWALVRMALAGILLYLFRYYVIAILLLCHNFLWQRIKGTGDNNQGDIEMLLRLKEPGAKALVWIGAHNAFASASDPGILPYLQRIVADRKNKTELRLYALQGAGLFVDSKTLELVRASMADPDSRIRFTAASILSELGDERDIPLLRDRMTREELPFVRHQVERSIELLTPGPMVENSPRVKVAAIQMISEFGGVDKNRASIEARVREAAANGARIVVLPETAVQGYLPTNLKRTWQVGNRPITPRFRGAPPDNAAETVPGPSTDRFKALAKELSIYVTVPLLEKEPSTGRFFNTLCLVTPAGELGLVYRKINPWPFAESGWASKGDKGLQTLDTEYGKLGLLICYDINFEPGNISKAGVDILLYAIAWVDQDRSNWFTTRLPRIAKEHNFSIVGANWTVPEKPDWSGYGHTTIIHRSGRVLAKAASDIGEEIVYADLPVK
;
A
#
# COMPACT_ATOMS: atom_id res chain seq x y z
N MET A 1 -61.71 19.41 -27.89
CA MET A 1 -61.44 20.81 -27.48
C MET A 1 -60.11 20.82 -26.71
N ARG A 2 -59.07 21.40 -27.33
CA ARG A 2 -57.74 21.85 -26.85
C ARG A 2 -56.97 21.08 -25.75
N LEU A 3 -55.93 20.35 -26.20
CA LEU A 3 -54.70 20.07 -25.45
C LEU A 3 -53.84 21.34 -25.37
N GLY A 4 -53.56 21.81 -24.16
CA GLY A 4 -52.67 22.95 -23.89
C GLY A 4 -51.21 22.51 -23.79
N TRP A 5 -50.37 23.05 -24.67
CA TRP A 5 -48.91 22.89 -24.64
C TRP A 5 -48.30 23.75 -23.53
N ILE A 6 -47.63 23.13 -22.56
CA ILE A 6 -46.67 23.82 -21.68
C ILE A 6 -45.28 23.68 -22.31
N VAL A 7 -44.79 24.77 -22.89
CA VAL A 7 -43.43 24.89 -23.43
C VAL A 7 -42.44 25.05 -22.25
N PRO A 8 -41.37 24.23 -22.13
CA PRO A 8 -40.33 24.48 -21.14
C PRO A 8 -39.44 25.64 -21.61
N ARG A 9 -39.24 26.64 -20.74
CA ARG A 9 -38.28 27.75 -20.95
C ARG A 9 -36.85 27.19 -21.06
N LYS A 10 -36.41 26.87 -22.30
CA LYS A 10 -35.05 26.38 -22.67
C LYS A 10 -33.89 27.33 -22.35
N GLY A 11 -34.14 28.50 -21.74
CA GLY A 11 -33.10 29.49 -21.41
C GLY A 11 -32.38 29.27 -20.09
N ARG A 12 -33.05 28.88 -19.00
CA ARG A 12 -32.42 28.92 -17.64
C ARG A 12 -31.49 27.75 -17.32
N VAL A 13 -31.79 26.56 -17.85
CA VAL A 13 -30.99 25.34 -17.56
C VAL A 13 -29.62 25.40 -18.24
N ARG A 14 -29.54 26.02 -19.42
CA ARG A 14 -28.29 26.18 -20.17
C ARG A 14 -27.32 27.15 -19.47
N TRP A 15 -27.83 28.22 -18.84
CA TRP A 15 -27.02 29.16 -18.07
C TRP A 15 -26.54 28.60 -16.72
N ALA A 16 -27.31 27.70 -16.09
CA ALA A 16 -26.89 27.01 -14.86
C ALA A 16 -25.76 25.99 -15.12
N LEU A 17 -25.87 25.19 -16.18
CA LEU A 17 -24.83 24.25 -16.60
C LEU A 17 -23.54 24.97 -17.06
N VAL A 18 -23.66 26.09 -17.79
CA VAL A 18 -22.52 26.93 -18.17
C VAL A 18 -21.87 27.58 -16.95
N ARG A 19 -22.65 28.02 -15.94
CA ARG A 19 -22.12 28.53 -14.66
C ARG A 19 -21.42 27.45 -13.84
N MET A 20 -21.93 26.21 -13.80
CA MET A 20 -21.27 25.10 -13.11
C MET A 20 -19.98 24.66 -13.81
N ALA A 21 -19.97 24.64 -15.15
CA ALA A 21 -18.77 24.37 -15.93
C ALA A 21 -17.73 25.50 -15.81
N LEU A 22 -18.15 26.77 -15.83
CA LEU A 22 -17.28 27.92 -15.56
C LEU A 22 -16.76 27.94 -14.12
N ALA A 23 -17.58 27.58 -13.14
CA ALA A 23 -17.13 27.44 -11.74
C ALA A 23 -16.13 26.29 -11.59
N GLY A 24 -16.33 25.16 -12.26
CA GLY A 24 -15.38 24.05 -12.33
C GLY A 24 -14.07 24.43 -13.02
N ILE A 25 -14.13 25.17 -14.13
CA ILE A 25 -12.96 25.70 -14.85
C ILE A 25 -12.25 26.78 -14.03
N LEU A 26 -12.98 27.65 -13.32
CA LEU A 26 -12.40 28.63 -12.39
C LEU A 26 -11.77 27.95 -11.18
N LEU A 27 -12.36 26.89 -10.63
CA LEU A 27 -11.76 26.07 -9.57
C LEU A 27 -10.51 25.34 -10.09
N TYR A 28 -10.53 24.83 -11.32
CA TYR A 28 -9.39 24.20 -11.97
C TYR A 28 -8.26 25.21 -12.20
N LEU A 29 -8.55 26.35 -12.82
CA LEU A 29 -7.59 27.44 -13.05
C LEU A 29 -7.08 28.05 -11.74
N PHE A 30 -7.91 28.15 -10.71
CA PHE A 30 -7.50 28.57 -9.36
C PHE A 30 -6.57 27.53 -8.72
N ARG A 31 -6.82 26.23 -8.93
CA ARG A 31 -5.91 25.15 -8.52
C ARG A 31 -4.54 25.30 -9.21
N TYR A 32 -4.50 25.58 -10.51
CA TYR A 32 -3.25 25.79 -11.25
C TYR A 32 -2.54 27.11 -10.89
N TYR A 33 -3.28 28.19 -10.65
CA TYR A 33 -2.72 29.47 -10.23
C TYR A 33 -2.13 29.40 -8.82
N VAL A 34 -2.80 28.67 -7.92
CA VAL A 34 -2.28 28.33 -6.59
C VAL A 34 -1.07 27.40 -6.71
N ILE A 35 -1.08 26.39 -7.59
CA ILE A 35 0.10 25.53 -7.87
C ILE A 35 1.29 26.34 -8.41
N ALA A 36 1.06 27.33 -9.28
CA ALA A 36 2.12 28.19 -9.82
C ALA A 36 2.73 29.11 -8.74
N ILE A 37 1.90 29.69 -7.87
CA ILE A 37 2.36 30.44 -6.69
C ILE A 37 3.08 29.50 -5.70
N LEU A 38 2.58 28.28 -5.52
CA LEU A 38 3.21 27.24 -4.69
C LEU A 38 4.58 26.80 -5.23
N LEU A 39 4.75 26.68 -6.54
CA LEU A 39 6.04 26.35 -7.18
C LEU A 39 7.04 27.51 -7.09
N LEU A 40 6.56 28.75 -7.16
CA LEU A 40 7.38 29.96 -6.93
C LEU A 40 7.79 30.08 -5.46
N CYS A 41 6.88 29.83 -4.52
CA CYS A 41 7.19 29.76 -3.09
C CYS A 41 8.10 28.58 -2.76
N HIS A 42 7.89 27.42 -3.40
CA HIS A 42 8.75 26.24 -3.29
C HIS A 42 10.16 26.60 -3.74
N ASN A 43 10.38 27.10 -4.96
CA ASN A 43 11.71 27.49 -5.44
C ASN A 43 12.38 28.57 -4.56
N PHE A 44 11.60 29.54 -4.06
CA PHE A 44 12.14 30.61 -3.21
C PHE A 44 12.53 30.11 -1.81
N LEU A 45 11.74 29.22 -1.19
CA LEU A 45 12.13 28.56 0.06
C LEU A 45 13.28 27.59 -0.16
N TRP A 46 13.25 26.77 -1.22
CA TRP A 46 14.26 25.75 -1.52
C TRP A 46 15.64 26.36 -1.80
N GLN A 47 15.72 27.54 -2.44
CA GLN A 47 16.99 28.27 -2.62
C GLN A 47 17.55 28.83 -1.30
N ARG A 48 16.70 29.14 -0.30
CA ARG A 48 17.15 29.51 1.05
C ARG A 48 17.59 28.30 1.89
N ILE A 49 16.93 27.15 1.70
CA ILE A 49 17.14 25.90 2.46
C ILE A 49 18.50 25.24 2.16
N LYS A 50 19.06 25.39 0.96
CA LYS A 50 20.39 24.85 0.61
C LYS A 50 21.57 25.45 1.41
N GLY A 51 21.34 26.51 2.19
CA GLY A 51 22.37 27.22 2.96
C GLY A 51 22.57 26.76 4.40
N THR A 52 21.67 25.92 4.97
CA THR A 52 21.72 25.55 6.39
C THR A 52 21.65 24.04 6.55
N GLY A 53 22.81 23.42 6.78
CA GLY A 53 22.90 22.02 7.19
C GLY A 53 22.33 21.83 8.59
N ASP A 54 21.61 20.73 8.78
CA ASP A 54 21.06 20.20 10.04
C ASP A 54 20.23 21.18 10.90
N ASN A 55 18.90 21.10 10.76
CA ASN A 55 17.93 20.87 11.86
C ASN A 55 16.49 21.20 11.42
N ASN A 56 15.63 20.19 11.25
CA ASN A 56 14.17 20.31 11.02
C ASN A 56 13.42 21.16 12.08
N GLN A 57 14.08 21.48 13.19
CA GLN A 57 13.51 22.27 14.29
C GLN A 57 13.45 23.77 13.97
N GLY A 58 14.40 24.29 13.18
CA GLY A 58 14.39 25.69 12.72
C GLY A 58 13.27 25.98 11.71
N ASP A 59 12.94 24.98 10.88
CA ASP A 59 11.88 25.07 9.87
C ASP A 59 10.49 25.09 10.51
N ILE A 60 10.31 24.33 11.60
CA ILE A 60 9.11 24.34 12.44
C ILE A 60 9.02 25.65 13.24
N GLU A 61 10.14 26.18 13.74
CA GLU A 61 10.17 27.49 14.40
C GLU A 61 9.83 28.64 13.46
N MET A 62 10.20 28.56 12.18
CA MET A 62 9.80 29.54 11.16
C MET A 62 8.28 29.53 10.94
N LEU A 63 7.64 28.35 10.92
CA LEU A 63 6.18 28.21 10.91
C LEU A 63 5.54 28.76 12.20
N LEU A 64 6.17 28.57 13.36
CA LEU A 64 5.71 29.14 14.63
C LEU A 64 5.85 30.67 14.67
N ARG A 65 6.87 31.25 14.03
CA ARG A 65 7.03 32.71 13.89
C ARG A 65 6.00 33.34 12.96
N LEU A 66 5.35 32.57 12.10
CA LEU A 66 4.21 33.05 11.29
C LEU A 66 2.92 33.25 12.11
N LYS A 67 2.93 33.01 13.43
CA LYS A 67 1.89 33.41 14.41
C LYS A 67 1.69 34.94 14.53
N GLU A 68 1.95 35.72 13.50
CA GLU A 68 1.59 37.13 13.54
C GLU A 68 0.07 37.30 13.40
N PRO A 69 -0.57 38.10 14.27
CA PRO A 69 -1.97 38.49 14.12
C PRO A 69 -2.12 39.30 12.82
N GLY A 70 -2.44 38.64 11.71
CA GLY A 70 -2.61 39.29 10.40
C GLY A 70 -2.17 38.48 9.19
N ALA A 71 -1.43 37.38 9.34
CA ALA A 71 -1.05 36.54 8.21
C ALA A 71 -2.31 35.97 7.51
N LYS A 72 -2.47 36.27 6.22
CA LYS A 72 -3.62 35.80 5.40
C LYS A 72 -3.62 34.27 5.36
N ALA A 73 -4.77 33.65 5.58
CA ALA A 73 -4.95 32.18 5.59
C ALA A 73 -4.28 31.48 4.39
N LEU A 74 -4.18 32.15 3.24
CA LEU A 74 -3.47 31.70 2.02
C LEU A 74 -1.99 31.34 2.22
N VAL A 75 -1.26 32.02 3.09
CA VAL A 75 0.16 31.71 3.37
C VAL A 75 0.27 30.39 4.13
N TRP A 76 -0.64 30.17 5.08
CA TRP A 76 -0.75 28.91 5.83
C TRP A 76 -1.14 27.75 4.92
N ILE A 77 -2.10 27.97 4.02
CA ILE A 77 -2.53 27.00 3.02
C ILE A 77 -1.36 26.58 2.12
N GLY A 78 -0.55 27.56 1.72
CA GLY A 78 0.59 27.34 0.85
C GLY A 78 1.65 26.44 1.48
N ALA A 79 2.02 26.74 2.73
CA ALA A 79 3.04 25.99 3.45
C ALA A 79 2.61 24.54 3.73
N HIS A 80 1.41 24.32 4.27
CA HIS A 80 0.96 22.96 4.61
C HIS A 80 0.82 22.05 3.39
N ASN A 81 0.31 22.57 2.26
CA ASN A 81 0.21 21.80 1.02
C ASN A 81 1.58 21.48 0.41
N ALA A 82 2.55 22.40 0.49
CA ALA A 82 3.90 22.16 0.00
C ALA A 82 4.61 21.04 0.81
N PHE A 83 4.46 21.04 2.13
CA PHE A 83 5.06 20.01 2.99
C PHE A 83 4.35 18.66 2.89
N ALA A 84 3.01 18.64 2.81
CA ALA A 84 2.29 17.39 2.61
C ALA A 84 2.58 16.77 1.22
N SER A 85 2.82 17.60 0.21
CA SER A 85 3.31 17.14 -1.11
C SER A 85 4.76 16.63 -1.06
N ALA A 86 5.57 17.11 -0.12
CA ALA A 86 6.93 16.61 0.13
C ALA A 86 6.95 15.34 1.02
N SER A 87 5.79 14.91 1.54
CA SER A 87 5.63 13.70 2.39
C SER A 87 6.55 13.65 3.62
N ASP A 88 6.93 14.80 4.20
CA ASP A 88 7.75 14.83 5.42
C ASP A 88 6.91 14.44 6.65
N PRO A 89 7.18 13.31 7.32
CA PRO A 89 6.41 12.88 8.49
C PRO A 89 6.56 13.81 9.70
N GLY A 90 7.62 14.63 9.76
CA GLY A 90 7.91 15.53 10.88
C GLY A 90 6.85 16.62 11.11
N ILE A 91 6.03 16.92 10.10
CA ILE A 91 4.94 17.91 10.18
C ILE A 91 3.68 17.34 10.85
N LEU A 92 3.54 16.02 10.93
CA LEU A 92 2.29 15.36 11.31
C LEU A 92 1.82 15.72 12.74
N PRO A 93 2.68 15.72 13.78
CA PRO A 93 2.26 16.13 15.13
C PRO A 93 1.73 17.57 15.18
N TYR A 94 2.23 18.43 14.30
CA TYR A 94 1.81 19.83 14.21
C TYR A 94 0.44 19.96 13.54
N LEU A 95 0.22 19.27 12.42
CA LEU A 95 -1.08 19.18 11.76
C LEU A 95 -2.15 18.66 12.71
N GLN A 96 -1.86 17.57 13.43
CA GLN A 96 -2.76 16.98 14.42
C GLN A 96 -3.15 17.99 15.51
N ARG A 97 -2.18 18.75 16.04
CA ARG A 97 -2.42 19.79 17.04
C ARG A 97 -3.32 20.92 16.51
N ILE A 98 -3.13 21.34 15.26
CA ILE A 98 -3.96 22.39 14.65
C ILE A 98 -5.41 21.94 14.53
N VAL A 99 -5.65 20.73 14.02
CA VAL A 99 -7.00 20.18 13.84
C VAL A 99 -7.72 20.03 15.18
N ALA A 100 -7.00 19.54 16.20
CA ALA A 100 -7.53 19.29 17.53
C ALA A 100 -7.89 20.58 18.29
N ASP A 101 -7.14 21.67 18.12
CA ASP A 101 -7.41 22.94 18.79
C ASP A 101 -8.53 23.73 18.07
N ARG A 102 -9.73 23.65 18.64
CA ARG A 102 -10.94 24.33 18.16
C ARG A 102 -10.88 25.86 18.25
N LYS A 103 -9.89 26.45 18.94
CA LYS A 103 -9.68 27.91 18.95
C LYS A 103 -9.09 28.42 17.63
N ASN A 104 -8.50 27.52 16.83
CA ASN A 104 -8.00 27.87 15.51
C ASN A 104 -9.16 28.19 14.55
N LYS A 105 -8.90 29.11 13.62
CA LYS A 105 -9.83 29.41 12.51
C LYS A 105 -10.17 28.13 11.75
N THR A 106 -11.44 27.94 11.38
CA THR A 106 -11.86 26.72 10.69
C THR A 106 -11.05 26.48 9.42
N GLU A 107 -10.76 27.52 8.64
CA GLU A 107 -9.98 27.38 7.40
C GLU A 107 -8.65 26.68 7.71
N LEU A 108 -7.94 27.16 8.73
CA LEU A 108 -6.66 26.57 9.15
C LEU A 108 -6.82 25.09 9.57
N ARG A 109 -7.87 24.78 10.33
CA ARG A 109 -8.18 23.40 10.75
C ARG A 109 -8.51 22.50 9.57
N LEU A 110 -9.21 23.02 8.56
CA LEU A 110 -9.60 22.27 7.36
C LEU A 110 -8.39 21.88 6.53
N TYR A 111 -7.48 22.82 6.27
CA TYR A 111 -6.25 22.52 5.53
C TYR A 111 -5.32 21.61 6.33
N ALA A 112 -5.26 21.78 7.65
CA ALA A 112 -4.49 20.88 8.49
C ALA A 112 -5.06 19.45 8.47
N LEU A 113 -6.38 19.30 8.44
CA LEU A 113 -7.05 17.99 8.34
C LEU A 113 -6.79 17.35 6.97
N GLN A 114 -6.86 18.12 5.88
CA GLN A 114 -6.51 17.64 4.54
C GLN A 114 -5.05 17.20 4.46
N GLY A 115 -4.13 18.01 4.98
CA GLY A 115 -2.70 17.67 5.05
C GLY A 115 -2.45 16.45 5.92
N ALA A 116 -3.13 16.33 7.07
CA ALA A 116 -3.02 15.19 7.96
C ALA A 116 -3.52 13.92 7.27
N GLY A 117 -4.65 13.98 6.55
CA GLY A 117 -5.23 12.85 5.83
C GLY A 117 -4.35 12.25 4.72
N LEU A 118 -3.27 12.93 4.32
CA LEU A 118 -2.25 12.38 3.43
C LEU A 118 -1.31 11.40 4.16
N PHE A 119 -1.25 11.49 5.48
CA PHE A 119 -0.55 10.55 6.35
C PHE A 119 -1.57 9.57 6.92
N VAL A 120 -1.19 8.30 6.97
CA VAL A 120 -2.06 7.24 7.46
C VAL A 120 -1.42 6.60 8.68
N ASP A 121 -1.66 7.21 9.84
CA ASP A 121 -1.30 6.67 11.16
C ASP A 121 -2.53 6.53 12.06
N SER A 122 -2.41 5.75 13.14
CA SER A 122 -3.51 5.48 14.08
C SER A 122 -4.07 6.75 14.71
N LYS A 123 -3.19 7.70 15.07
CA LYS A 123 -3.57 8.99 15.66
C LYS A 123 -4.34 9.88 14.69
N THR A 124 -3.96 9.88 13.43
CA THR A 124 -4.61 10.64 12.36
C THR A 124 -5.95 10.04 12.03
N LEU A 125 -6.06 8.71 11.98
CA LEU A 125 -7.35 8.03 11.84
C LEU A 125 -8.30 8.39 12.99
N GLU A 126 -7.84 8.34 14.24
CA GLU A 126 -8.63 8.76 15.40
C GLU A 126 -9.05 10.23 15.29
N LEU A 127 -8.15 11.11 14.87
CA LEU A 127 -8.41 12.53 14.66
C LEU A 127 -9.47 12.76 13.56
N VAL A 128 -9.34 12.10 12.40
CA VAL A 128 -10.28 12.19 11.29
C VAL A 128 -11.67 11.67 11.71
N ARG A 129 -11.71 10.54 12.43
CA ARG A 129 -12.96 10.00 13.00
C ARG A 129 -13.60 10.98 13.98
N ALA A 130 -12.81 11.59 14.87
CA ALA A 130 -13.31 12.61 15.80
C ALA A 130 -13.82 13.87 15.08
N SER A 131 -13.21 14.25 13.95
CA SER A 131 -13.63 15.38 13.11
C SER A 131 -15.02 15.19 12.48
N MET A 132 -15.57 13.96 12.43
CA MET A 132 -16.97 13.72 12.02
C MET A 132 -18.01 14.35 12.97
N ALA A 133 -17.61 14.68 14.19
CA ALA A 133 -18.44 15.37 15.19
C ALA A 133 -18.12 16.87 15.31
N ASP A 134 -17.34 17.45 14.39
CA ASP A 134 -16.97 18.86 14.45
C ASP A 134 -18.19 19.78 14.24
N PRO A 135 -18.30 20.92 14.96
CA PRO A 135 -19.39 21.87 14.73
C PRO A 135 -19.38 22.46 13.31
N ASP A 136 -18.21 22.62 12.66
CA ASP A 136 -18.13 23.17 11.31
C ASP A 136 -18.38 22.08 10.26
N SER A 137 -19.35 22.33 9.39
CA SER A 137 -19.78 21.40 8.35
C SER A 137 -18.71 21.08 7.32
N ARG A 138 -17.78 22.01 7.06
CA ARG A 138 -16.70 21.80 6.09
C ARG A 138 -15.69 20.79 6.62
N ILE A 139 -15.42 20.80 7.93
CA ILE A 139 -14.57 19.83 8.60
C ILE A 139 -15.19 18.43 8.52
N ARG A 140 -16.50 18.31 8.81
CA ARG A 140 -17.21 17.03 8.71
C ARG A 140 -17.22 16.49 7.27
N PHE A 141 -17.46 17.34 6.28
CA PHE A 141 -17.38 16.98 4.87
C PHE A 141 -15.99 16.43 4.49
N THR A 142 -14.93 17.15 4.88
CA THR A 142 -13.55 16.73 4.62
C THR A 142 -13.21 15.42 5.32
N ALA A 143 -13.62 15.26 6.58
CA ALA A 143 -13.43 14.01 7.31
C ALA A 143 -14.10 12.82 6.59
N ALA A 144 -15.36 12.97 6.16
CA ALA A 144 -16.06 11.92 5.41
C ALA A 144 -15.36 11.55 4.09
N SER A 145 -14.82 12.53 3.36
CA SER A 145 -14.02 12.28 2.14
C SER A 145 -12.77 11.47 2.47
N ILE A 146 -11.99 11.90 3.46
CA ILE A 146 -10.76 11.23 3.89
C ILE A 146 -11.05 9.79 4.30
N LEU A 147 -12.07 9.53 5.14
CA LEU A 147 -12.42 8.16 5.56
C LEU A 147 -12.73 7.25 4.35
N SER A 148 -13.46 7.76 3.35
CA SER A 148 -13.74 6.97 2.13
C SER A 148 -12.52 6.75 1.23
N GLU A 149 -11.59 7.71 1.19
CA GLU A 149 -10.32 7.59 0.47
C GLU A 149 -9.36 6.59 1.13
N LEU A 150 -9.39 6.51 2.47
CA LEU A 150 -8.64 5.53 3.25
C LEU A 150 -9.20 4.11 3.14
N GLY A 151 -10.50 3.97 2.86
CA GLY A 151 -11.08 2.70 2.44
C GLY A 151 -11.40 1.70 3.57
N ASP A 152 -11.49 2.14 4.83
CA ASP A 152 -11.74 1.26 5.98
C ASP A 152 -13.25 1.07 6.25
N GLU A 153 -13.77 -0.14 6.00
CA GLU A 153 -15.19 -0.48 6.22
C GLU A 153 -15.65 -0.32 7.67
N ARG A 154 -14.71 -0.34 8.63
CA ARG A 154 -15.02 -0.10 10.05
C ARG A 154 -15.52 1.32 10.31
N ASP A 155 -15.37 2.23 9.36
CA ASP A 155 -15.91 3.59 9.43
C ASP A 155 -17.36 3.68 8.96
N ILE A 156 -17.92 2.64 8.33
CA ILE A 156 -19.32 2.63 7.85
C ILE A 156 -20.32 2.90 8.99
N PRO A 157 -20.23 2.27 10.19
CA PRO A 157 -21.14 2.57 11.29
C PRO A 157 -21.08 4.04 11.72
N LEU A 158 -19.88 4.63 11.79
CA LEU A 158 -19.67 6.05 12.11
C LEU A 158 -20.31 6.96 11.05
N LEU A 159 -20.09 6.64 9.77
CA LEU A 159 -20.68 7.38 8.65
C LEU A 159 -22.21 7.26 8.64
N ARG A 160 -22.77 6.08 8.91
CA ARG A 160 -24.22 5.88 9.04
C ARG A 160 -24.81 6.68 10.19
N ASP A 161 -24.20 6.66 11.36
CA ASP A 161 -24.62 7.50 12.49
C ASP A 161 -24.59 8.98 12.10
N ARG A 162 -23.51 9.44 11.44
CA ARG A 162 -23.43 10.81 10.96
C ARG A 162 -24.55 11.15 9.98
N MET A 163 -24.82 10.26 9.02
CA MET A 163 -25.84 10.44 7.99
C MET A 163 -27.23 10.70 8.60
N THR A 164 -27.58 9.98 9.67
CA THR A 164 -28.88 10.14 10.35
C THR A 164 -29.01 11.48 11.07
N ARG A 165 -27.90 11.99 11.65
CA ARG A 165 -27.89 13.19 12.48
C ARG A 165 -27.45 14.45 11.75
N GLU A 166 -27.05 14.37 10.48
CA GLU A 166 -26.52 15.51 9.72
C GLU A 166 -27.66 16.32 9.11
N GLU A 167 -27.77 17.59 9.45
CA GLU A 167 -28.85 18.47 8.96
C GLU A 167 -28.54 19.07 7.59
N LEU A 168 -27.26 19.21 7.23
CA LEU A 168 -26.85 19.89 5.99
C LEU A 168 -26.82 18.92 4.79
N PRO A 169 -27.59 19.19 3.71
CA PRO A 169 -27.71 18.26 2.58
C PRO A 169 -26.38 17.91 1.89
N PHE A 170 -25.46 18.87 1.76
CA PHE A 170 -24.19 18.64 1.06
C PHE A 170 -23.24 17.72 1.86
N VAL A 171 -23.25 17.81 3.19
CA VAL A 171 -22.48 16.89 4.05
C VAL A 171 -23.11 15.52 4.03
N ARG A 172 -24.45 15.45 4.12
CA ARG A 172 -25.20 14.19 4.05
C ARG A 172 -24.91 13.44 2.74
N HIS A 173 -24.92 14.14 1.61
CA HIS A 173 -24.59 13.55 0.31
C HIS A 173 -23.15 13.04 0.23
N GLN A 174 -22.19 13.76 0.80
CA GLN A 174 -20.80 13.29 0.87
C GLN A 174 -20.68 12.04 1.74
N VAL A 175 -21.37 12.01 2.89
CA VAL A 175 -21.39 10.84 3.78
C VAL A 175 -22.03 9.64 3.10
N GLU A 176 -23.14 9.83 2.41
CA GLU A 176 -23.82 8.79 1.61
C GLU A 176 -22.86 8.23 0.55
N ARG A 177 -22.23 9.10 -0.25
CA ARG A 177 -21.21 8.69 -1.23
C ARG A 177 -20.04 7.97 -0.56
N SER A 178 -19.58 8.44 0.59
CA SER A 178 -18.52 7.77 1.35
C SER A 178 -18.94 6.37 1.80
N ILE A 179 -20.19 6.19 2.23
CA ILE A 179 -20.75 4.87 2.55
C ILE A 179 -20.83 4.02 1.30
N GLU A 180 -21.30 4.52 0.16
CA GLU A 180 -21.35 3.76 -1.10
C GLU A 180 -19.95 3.30 -1.54
N LEU A 181 -18.95 4.18 -1.44
CA LEU A 181 -17.56 3.87 -1.79
C LEU A 181 -16.88 2.86 -0.86
N LEU A 182 -17.35 2.79 0.39
CA LEU A 182 -16.90 1.83 1.40
C LEU A 182 -17.75 0.56 1.43
N THR A 183 -19.00 0.62 0.96
CA THR A 183 -19.89 -0.54 0.89
C THR A 183 -19.43 -1.37 -0.29
N PRO A 184 -18.93 -2.60 -0.07
CA PRO A 184 -18.57 -3.45 -1.19
C PRO A 184 -19.80 -3.64 -2.09
N GLY A 185 -19.61 -3.43 -3.41
CA GLY A 185 -20.62 -3.80 -4.39
C GLY A 185 -21.03 -5.27 -4.21
N PRO A 186 -22.23 -5.68 -4.65
CA PRO A 186 -22.67 -7.06 -4.49
C PRO A 186 -21.60 -7.99 -5.05
N MET A 187 -20.97 -8.77 -4.17
CA MET A 187 -20.17 -9.91 -4.58
C MET A 187 -21.14 -10.80 -5.37
N VAL A 188 -20.82 -11.10 -6.63
CA VAL A 188 -21.61 -12.08 -7.37
C VAL A 188 -21.44 -13.42 -6.64
N GLU A 189 -22.39 -13.76 -5.77
CA GLU A 189 -22.32 -14.94 -4.89
C GLU A 189 -22.18 -16.25 -5.67
N ASN A 190 -22.52 -16.23 -6.97
CA ASN A 190 -22.49 -17.38 -7.88
C ASN A 190 -21.27 -17.43 -8.83
N SER A 191 -20.28 -16.54 -8.71
CA SER A 191 -19.05 -16.68 -9.50
C SER A 191 -18.20 -17.82 -8.95
N PRO A 192 -17.58 -18.65 -9.82
CA PRO A 192 -16.62 -19.66 -9.38
C PRO A 192 -15.54 -19.00 -8.52
N ARG A 193 -15.05 -19.71 -7.51
CA ARG A 193 -14.03 -19.20 -6.58
C ARG A 193 -12.82 -20.09 -6.55
N VAL A 194 -11.67 -19.47 -6.35
CA VAL A 194 -10.41 -20.15 -6.08
C VAL A 194 -10.00 -19.89 -4.65
N LYS A 195 -9.72 -20.96 -3.90
CA LYS A 195 -9.12 -20.83 -2.57
C LYS A 195 -7.62 -20.57 -2.73
N VAL A 196 -7.14 -19.50 -2.13
CA VAL A 196 -5.73 -19.11 -2.15
C VAL A 196 -5.16 -19.16 -0.74
N ALA A 197 -3.84 -19.37 -0.64
CA ALA A 197 -3.11 -19.34 0.62
C ALA A 197 -1.90 -18.41 0.52
N ALA A 198 -1.70 -17.57 1.53
CA ALA A 198 -0.49 -16.78 1.72
C ALA A 198 0.19 -17.27 3.01
N ILE A 199 1.45 -17.66 2.90
CA ILE A 199 2.18 -18.28 4.01
C ILE A 199 3.01 -17.22 4.73
N GLN A 200 2.71 -16.99 6.00
CA GLN A 200 3.56 -16.25 6.93
C GLN A 200 4.53 -17.25 7.55
N MET A 201 5.84 -17.08 7.34
CA MET A 201 6.82 -18.04 7.86
C MET A 201 8.15 -17.40 8.24
N ILE A 202 8.91 -18.13 9.04
CA ILE A 202 10.27 -17.76 9.44
C ILE A 202 11.24 -18.54 8.54
N SER A 203 12.23 -17.85 7.98
CA SER A 203 13.33 -18.49 7.26
C SER A 203 14.62 -18.37 8.07
N GLU A 204 15.33 -19.48 8.22
CA GLU A 204 16.69 -19.51 8.75
C GLU A 204 17.64 -18.98 7.68
N PHE A 205 18.36 -17.90 7.99
CA PHE A 205 19.29 -17.28 7.04
C PHE A 205 20.42 -18.23 6.65
N GLY A 206 20.46 -18.62 5.37
CA GLY A 206 21.39 -19.59 4.81
C GLY A 206 20.99 -21.05 5.04
N GLY A 207 19.92 -21.31 5.80
CA GLY A 207 19.43 -22.65 6.15
C GLY A 207 18.58 -23.29 5.05
N VAL A 208 19.09 -23.35 3.81
CA VAL A 208 18.33 -23.69 2.60
C VAL A 208 17.54 -25.00 2.73
N ASP A 209 18.16 -26.08 3.23
CA ASP A 209 17.48 -27.37 3.41
C ASP A 209 16.32 -27.32 4.40
N LYS A 210 16.54 -26.68 5.55
CA LYS A 210 15.52 -26.54 6.59
C LYS A 210 14.37 -25.68 6.11
N ASN A 211 14.67 -24.57 5.44
CA ASN A 211 13.66 -23.69 4.86
C ASN A 211 12.84 -24.42 3.81
N ARG A 212 13.47 -25.16 2.89
CA ARG A 212 12.75 -25.96 1.88
C ARG A 212 11.82 -26.99 2.53
N ALA A 213 12.26 -27.68 3.58
CA ALA A 213 11.42 -28.63 4.31
C ALA A 213 10.22 -27.93 5.00
N SER A 214 10.47 -26.78 5.64
CA SER A 214 9.41 -25.98 6.26
C SER A 214 8.39 -25.45 5.24
N ILE A 215 8.87 -24.94 4.10
CA ILE A 215 8.04 -24.51 2.97
C ILE A 215 7.20 -25.68 2.48
N GLU A 216 7.80 -26.83 2.19
CA GLU A 216 7.09 -28.00 1.67
C GLU A 216 5.96 -28.44 2.61
N ALA A 217 6.23 -28.52 3.92
CA ALA A 217 5.20 -28.87 4.91
C ALA A 217 4.00 -27.90 4.86
N ARG A 218 4.26 -26.59 4.79
CA ARG A 218 3.21 -25.55 4.73
C ARG A 218 2.45 -25.55 3.41
N VAL A 219 3.14 -25.78 2.30
CA VAL A 219 2.50 -25.89 0.98
C VAL A 219 1.58 -27.12 0.94
N ARG A 220 2.01 -28.25 1.51
CA ARG A 220 1.18 -29.45 1.66
C ARG A 220 -0.04 -29.19 2.54
N GLU A 221 0.14 -28.53 3.68
CA GLU A 221 -0.97 -28.13 4.56
C GLU A 221 -1.96 -27.21 3.84
N ALA A 222 -1.47 -26.22 3.11
CA ALA A 222 -2.31 -25.30 2.34
C ALA A 222 -3.13 -26.03 1.27
N ALA A 223 -2.49 -26.94 0.52
CA ALA A 223 -3.15 -27.75 -0.50
C ALA A 223 -4.18 -28.73 0.11
N ALA A 224 -3.87 -29.35 1.24
CA ALA A 224 -4.79 -30.21 1.98
C ALA A 224 -6.03 -29.43 2.48
N ASN A 225 -5.85 -28.14 2.79
CA ASN A 225 -6.95 -27.22 3.10
C ASN A 225 -7.67 -26.68 1.86
N GLY A 226 -7.37 -27.19 0.66
CA GLY A 226 -8.06 -26.87 -0.58
C GLY A 226 -7.51 -25.68 -1.36
N ALA A 227 -6.38 -25.08 -0.94
CA ALA A 227 -5.77 -24.01 -1.72
C ALA A 227 -5.32 -24.51 -3.10
N ARG A 228 -5.48 -23.67 -4.12
CA ARG A 228 -5.02 -23.93 -5.50
C ARG A 228 -3.93 -22.97 -5.95
N ILE A 229 -3.75 -21.86 -5.23
CA ILE A 229 -2.66 -20.91 -5.43
C ILE A 229 -2.03 -20.64 -4.06
N VAL A 230 -0.71 -20.86 -3.95
CA VAL A 230 0.04 -20.69 -2.71
C VAL A 230 1.18 -19.69 -2.91
N VAL A 231 1.22 -18.65 -2.08
CA VAL A 231 2.24 -17.60 -2.13
C VAL A 231 3.16 -17.68 -0.91
N LEU A 232 4.46 -17.59 -1.16
CA LEU A 232 5.53 -17.65 -0.17
C LEU A 232 6.20 -16.28 0.01
N PRO A 233 6.79 -16.00 1.19
CA PRO A 233 7.49 -14.75 1.45
C PRO A 233 8.74 -14.55 0.60
N GLU A 234 9.14 -13.30 0.41
CA GLU A 234 10.35 -12.94 -0.33
C GLU A 234 11.60 -13.64 0.22
N THR A 235 12.42 -14.18 -0.68
CA THR A 235 13.64 -14.96 -0.38
C THR A 235 13.47 -16.16 0.56
N ALA A 236 12.26 -16.70 0.76
CA ALA A 236 11.99 -17.70 1.81
C ALA A 236 12.89 -18.96 1.73
N VAL A 237 13.38 -19.34 0.56
CA VAL A 237 14.29 -20.49 0.37
C VAL A 237 15.62 -20.29 1.11
N GLN A 238 16.31 -19.18 0.89
CA GLN A 238 17.59 -18.88 1.56
C GLN A 238 17.41 -18.09 2.85
N GLY A 239 16.25 -17.45 3.05
CA GLY A 239 16.09 -16.32 3.94
C GLY A 239 16.82 -15.09 3.42
N TYR A 240 16.50 -13.93 3.99
CA TYR A 240 17.15 -12.69 3.58
C TYR A 240 18.62 -12.70 4.01
N LEU A 241 19.56 -12.67 3.06
CA LEU A 241 21.00 -12.69 3.35
C LEU A 241 21.61 -11.28 3.26
N PRO A 242 21.73 -10.55 4.38
CA PRO A 242 22.42 -9.27 4.37
C PRO A 242 23.94 -9.48 4.27
N THR A 243 24.56 -8.85 3.26
CA THR A 243 26.03 -8.84 3.09
C THR A 243 26.73 -7.80 3.97
N ASN A 244 26.00 -6.78 4.45
CA ASN A 244 26.54 -5.75 5.36
C ASN A 244 25.48 -5.30 6.37
N LEU A 245 25.59 -5.76 7.61
CA LEU A 245 24.61 -5.52 8.68
C LEU A 245 24.50 -4.06 9.13
N LYS A 246 25.48 -3.21 8.79
CA LYS A 246 25.41 -1.77 9.05
C LYS A 246 24.59 -1.00 8.01
N ARG A 247 24.25 -1.59 6.86
CA ARG A 247 23.52 -0.90 5.78
C ARG A 247 22.22 -1.57 5.37
N THR A 248 22.12 -2.87 5.62
CA THR A 248 21.09 -3.69 5.00
C THR A 248 19.74 -3.64 5.71
N TRP A 249 19.68 -3.49 7.03
CA TRP A 249 18.40 -3.41 7.75
C TRP A 249 18.48 -2.45 8.94
N GLN A 250 18.74 -1.17 8.66
CA GLN A 250 18.73 -0.14 9.69
C GLN A 250 17.37 0.52 9.77
N VAL A 251 16.51 0.01 10.64
CA VAL A 251 15.40 0.82 11.15
C VAL A 251 15.96 1.61 12.33
N GLY A 252 16.29 2.88 12.11
CA GLY A 252 16.75 3.80 13.16
C GLY A 252 18.14 3.52 13.74
N ASN A 253 19.16 3.27 12.91
CA ASN A 253 20.57 3.10 13.31
C ASN A 253 20.88 1.93 14.28
N ARG A 254 19.96 0.97 14.46
CA ARG A 254 20.22 -0.21 15.30
C ARG A 254 20.77 -1.38 14.46
N PRO A 255 21.88 -2.03 14.85
CA PRO A 255 22.33 -3.25 14.18
C PRO A 255 21.31 -4.39 14.37
N ILE A 256 21.11 -5.19 13.32
CA ILE A 256 20.16 -6.32 13.25
C ILE A 256 20.24 -7.20 14.50
N THR A 257 21.46 -7.62 14.84
CA THR A 257 21.84 -8.30 16.10
C THR A 257 23.36 -8.19 16.26
N PRO A 258 23.92 -8.30 17.48
CA PRO A 258 25.37 -8.41 17.70
C PRO A 258 26.00 -9.74 17.21
N ARG A 259 25.18 -10.77 16.97
CA ARG A 259 25.61 -12.15 16.73
C ARG A 259 25.68 -12.55 15.26
N PHE A 260 24.80 -12.02 14.42
CA PHE A 260 24.86 -12.30 12.99
C PHE A 260 26.05 -11.53 12.39
N ARG A 261 26.82 -12.13 11.48
CA ARG A 261 27.99 -11.47 10.84
C ARG A 261 27.81 -11.21 9.34
N GLY A 262 26.61 -11.49 8.80
CA GLY A 262 26.36 -11.50 7.37
C GLY A 262 26.92 -12.77 6.72
N ALA A 263 26.33 -13.17 5.61
CA ALA A 263 26.83 -14.28 4.79
C ALA A 263 26.80 -13.87 3.32
N PRO A 264 27.88 -14.12 2.55
CA PRO A 264 27.86 -13.88 1.12
C PRO A 264 26.84 -14.81 0.44
N PRO A 265 26.10 -14.33 -0.58
CA PRO A 265 25.07 -15.11 -1.26
C PRO A 265 25.63 -16.34 -2.00
N ASP A 266 26.92 -16.37 -2.33
CA ASP A 266 27.57 -17.44 -3.09
C ASP A 266 27.34 -18.86 -2.57
N ASN A 267 27.24 -19.02 -1.25
CA ASN A 267 27.09 -20.35 -0.64
C ASN A 267 25.63 -20.85 -0.57
N ALA A 268 24.65 -19.99 -0.88
CA ALA A 268 23.23 -20.28 -0.72
C ALA A 268 22.38 -19.99 -1.96
N ALA A 269 22.85 -19.12 -2.86
CA ALA A 269 22.16 -18.81 -4.11
C ALA A 269 22.14 -20.04 -5.04
N GLU A 270 21.03 -20.21 -5.73
CA GLU A 270 20.81 -21.33 -6.65
C GLU A 270 20.59 -20.82 -8.07
N THR A 271 20.76 -21.68 -9.08
CA THR A 271 20.37 -21.35 -10.46
C THR A 271 18.85 -21.44 -10.62
N VAL A 272 18.30 -20.79 -11.66
CA VAL A 272 16.92 -20.98 -12.10
C VAL A 272 16.91 -21.37 -13.58
N PRO A 273 16.46 -22.59 -13.94
CA PRO A 273 16.06 -23.69 -13.06
C PRO A 273 17.22 -24.23 -12.21
N GLY A 274 16.86 -24.89 -11.10
CA GLY A 274 17.78 -25.44 -10.11
C GLY A 274 17.07 -26.15 -8.95
N PRO A 275 17.80 -26.52 -7.88
CA PRO A 275 17.35 -27.45 -6.85
C PRO A 275 16.00 -27.11 -6.22
N SER A 276 15.78 -25.85 -5.81
CA SER A 276 14.50 -25.44 -5.23
C SER A 276 13.38 -25.46 -6.26
N THR A 277 13.60 -24.93 -7.46
CA THR A 277 12.55 -24.95 -8.50
C THR A 277 12.18 -26.37 -8.91
N ASP A 278 13.13 -27.31 -9.00
CA ASP A 278 12.82 -28.70 -9.35
C ASP A 278 12.05 -29.42 -8.24
N ARG A 279 12.42 -29.20 -6.97
CA ARG A 279 11.67 -29.72 -5.82
C ARG A 279 10.22 -29.23 -5.85
N PHE A 280 10.01 -27.93 -6.05
CA PHE A 280 8.67 -27.35 -6.05
C PHE A 280 7.88 -27.63 -7.34
N LYS A 281 8.54 -27.91 -8.47
CA LYS A 281 7.88 -28.49 -9.67
C LYS A 281 7.27 -29.85 -9.38
N ALA A 282 8.02 -30.75 -8.74
CA ALA A 282 7.50 -32.05 -8.34
C ALA A 282 6.33 -31.91 -7.36
N LEU A 283 6.49 -31.06 -6.34
CA LEU A 283 5.45 -30.81 -5.33
C LEU A 283 4.17 -30.20 -5.93
N ALA A 284 4.30 -29.18 -6.79
CA ALA A 284 3.17 -28.52 -7.43
C ALA A 284 2.36 -29.49 -8.31
N LYS A 285 3.07 -30.37 -9.04
CA LYS A 285 2.46 -31.44 -9.83
C LYS A 285 1.73 -32.45 -8.98
N GLU A 286 2.36 -32.91 -7.90
CA GLU A 286 1.77 -33.85 -6.94
C GLU A 286 0.47 -33.28 -6.34
N LEU A 287 0.49 -32.01 -5.92
CA LEU A 287 -0.62 -31.36 -5.25
C LEU A 287 -1.64 -30.70 -6.20
N SER A 288 -1.33 -30.63 -7.49
CA SER A 288 -2.12 -29.93 -8.52
C SER A 288 -2.41 -28.47 -8.16
N ILE A 289 -1.37 -27.70 -7.81
CA ILE A 289 -1.47 -26.30 -7.38
C ILE A 289 -0.50 -25.38 -8.15
N TYR A 290 -0.82 -24.09 -8.17
CA TYR A 290 0.16 -23.04 -8.42
C TYR A 290 0.90 -22.70 -7.13
N VAL A 291 2.23 -22.59 -7.18
CA VAL A 291 3.03 -22.18 -6.01
C VAL A 291 4.16 -21.25 -6.43
N THR A 292 4.33 -20.15 -5.71
CA THR A 292 5.48 -19.27 -5.92
C THR A 292 6.73 -19.85 -5.27
N VAL A 293 7.90 -19.71 -5.88
CA VAL A 293 9.19 -20.12 -5.33
C VAL A 293 10.12 -18.90 -5.28
N PRO A 294 10.19 -18.20 -4.13
CA PRO A 294 11.05 -17.03 -3.93
C PRO A 294 12.46 -17.46 -3.50
N LEU A 295 13.48 -17.05 -4.26
CA LEU A 295 14.86 -17.45 -4.03
C LEU A 295 15.89 -16.39 -4.43
N LEU A 296 17.10 -16.56 -3.90
CA LEU A 296 18.30 -15.91 -4.41
C LEU A 296 18.80 -16.69 -5.63
N GLU A 297 18.70 -16.08 -6.79
CA GLU A 297 19.16 -16.64 -8.06
C GLU A 297 20.61 -16.23 -8.33
N LYS A 298 21.46 -17.16 -8.77
CA LYS A 298 22.78 -16.90 -9.36
C LYS A 298 22.74 -17.20 -10.85
N GLU A 299 23.06 -16.22 -11.68
CA GLU A 299 23.18 -16.36 -13.14
C GLU A 299 24.60 -16.86 -13.47
N PRO A 300 24.77 -18.13 -13.92
CA PRO A 300 26.10 -18.70 -14.12
C PRO A 300 26.91 -17.96 -15.18
N SER A 301 26.25 -17.44 -16.22
CA SER A 301 26.93 -16.79 -17.34
C SER A 301 27.57 -15.45 -16.98
N THR A 302 27.05 -14.76 -15.95
CA THR A 302 27.52 -13.42 -15.56
C THR A 302 28.03 -13.36 -14.12
N GLY A 303 27.77 -14.39 -13.31
CA GLY A 303 28.00 -14.39 -11.86
C GLY A 303 27.09 -13.44 -11.07
N ARG A 304 26.10 -12.79 -11.72
CA ARG A 304 25.19 -11.85 -11.06
C ARG A 304 24.16 -12.57 -10.22
N PHE A 305 23.78 -11.94 -9.12
CA PHE A 305 22.69 -12.40 -8.27
C PHE A 305 21.42 -11.60 -8.50
N PHE A 306 20.27 -12.26 -8.39
CA PHE A 306 18.96 -11.64 -8.49
C PHE A 306 18.06 -12.09 -7.33
N ASN A 307 17.18 -11.21 -6.88
CA ASN A 307 16.03 -11.61 -6.08
C ASN A 307 14.93 -12.08 -7.05
N THR A 308 14.60 -13.35 -6.99
CA THR A 308 13.78 -14.00 -8.02
C THR A 308 12.56 -14.66 -7.41
N LEU A 309 11.41 -14.43 -8.02
CA LEU A 309 10.14 -15.09 -7.72
C LEU A 309 9.73 -15.92 -8.93
N CYS A 310 9.77 -17.24 -8.78
CA CYS A 310 9.24 -18.14 -9.80
C CYS A 310 7.77 -18.46 -9.50
N LEU A 311 6.99 -18.76 -10.52
CA LEU A 311 5.68 -19.41 -10.39
C LEU A 311 5.76 -20.80 -11.01
N VAL A 312 5.49 -21.82 -10.22
CA VAL A 312 5.38 -23.20 -10.68
C VAL A 312 3.90 -23.53 -10.92
N THR A 313 3.61 -24.20 -12.04
CA THR A 313 2.24 -24.58 -12.44
C THR A 313 1.83 -25.95 -11.89
N PRO A 314 0.52 -26.27 -11.88
CA PRO A 314 0.01 -27.62 -11.55
C PRO A 314 0.54 -28.74 -12.45
N ALA A 315 1.09 -28.42 -13.63
CA ALA A 315 1.73 -29.40 -14.51
C ALA A 315 3.17 -29.75 -14.08
N GLY A 316 3.73 -29.02 -13.11
CA GLY A 316 5.13 -29.13 -12.70
C GLY A 316 6.09 -28.36 -13.62
N GLU A 317 5.64 -27.26 -14.21
CA GLU A 317 6.42 -26.41 -15.11
C GLU A 317 6.75 -25.07 -14.45
N LEU A 318 7.85 -24.42 -14.88
CA LEU A 318 8.13 -23.03 -14.52
C LEU A 318 7.29 -22.12 -15.41
N GLY A 319 6.13 -21.70 -14.91
CA GLY A 319 5.22 -20.81 -15.63
C GLY A 319 5.74 -19.38 -15.74
N LEU A 320 6.37 -18.86 -14.69
CA LEU A 320 6.98 -17.52 -14.69
C LEU A 320 8.31 -17.52 -13.93
N VAL A 321 9.24 -16.67 -14.37
CA VAL A 321 10.50 -16.38 -13.68
C VAL A 321 10.67 -14.86 -13.63
N TYR A 322 10.32 -14.26 -12.50
CA TYR A 322 10.38 -12.82 -12.29
C TYR A 322 11.61 -12.44 -11.47
N ARG A 323 12.50 -11.63 -12.03
CA ARG A 323 13.61 -11.01 -11.30
C ARG A 323 13.19 -9.61 -10.86
N LYS A 324 13.30 -9.31 -9.57
CA LYS A 324 12.88 -8.04 -8.95
C LYS A 324 13.43 -6.83 -9.71
N ILE A 325 12.54 -5.97 -10.21
CA ILE A 325 12.94 -4.83 -11.06
C ILE A 325 13.59 -3.74 -10.20
N ASN A 326 13.04 -3.51 -9.01
CA ASN A 326 13.46 -2.48 -8.08
C ASN A 326 14.02 -3.14 -6.80
N PRO A 327 15.28 -3.63 -6.80
CA PRO A 327 15.96 -4.02 -5.58
C PRO A 327 15.92 -2.89 -4.55
N TRP A 328 15.63 -3.25 -3.31
CA TRP A 328 15.55 -2.33 -2.19
C TRP A 328 16.94 -1.74 -1.92
N PRO A 329 17.11 -0.40 -1.98
CA PRO A 329 18.43 0.23 -1.98
C PRO A 329 19.22 0.02 -0.68
N PHE A 330 18.58 -0.47 0.38
CA PHE A 330 19.24 -0.79 1.64
C PHE A 330 19.72 -2.24 1.66
N ALA A 331 18.80 -3.19 1.84
CA ALA A 331 19.18 -4.58 2.07
C ALA A 331 19.72 -5.33 0.85
N GLU A 332 19.34 -4.91 -0.35
CA GLU A 332 19.69 -5.60 -1.60
C GLU A 332 20.81 -4.92 -2.38
N SER A 333 21.11 -3.64 -2.13
CA SER A 333 22.15 -2.91 -2.89
C SER A 333 23.53 -3.54 -2.80
N GLY A 334 23.79 -4.35 -1.78
CA GLY A 334 25.03 -5.08 -1.59
C GLY A 334 25.15 -6.40 -2.35
N TRP A 335 24.11 -6.87 -3.05
CA TRP A 335 24.17 -8.17 -3.76
C TRP A 335 23.24 -8.31 -4.96
N ALA A 336 22.02 -7.76 -4.92
CA ALA A 336 21.00 -8.02 -5.95
C ALA A 336 21.13 -7.07 -7.14
N SER A 337 21.10 -7.66 -8.32
CA SER A 337 20.97 -6.96 -9.59
C SER A 337 19.53 -6.55 -9.86
N LYS A 338 19.34 -5.44 -10.59
CA LYS A 338 18.04 -5.09 -11.18
C LYS A 338 17.61 -6.17 -12.15
N GLY A 339 16.35 -6.58 -12.07
CA GLY A 339 15.75 -7.58 -12.92
C GLY A 339 15.75 -7.20 -14.39
N ASP A 340 15.95 -8.22 -15.23
CA ASP A 340 16.15 -8.11 -16.68
C ASP A 340 15.15 -8.95 -17.50
N LYS A 341 14.17 -9.57 -16.83
CA LYS A 341 13.11 -10.38 -17.47
C LYS A 341 11.79 -9.63 -17.67
N GLY A 342 11.73 -8.35 -17.29
CA GLY A 342 10.52 -7.55 -17.36
C GLY A 342 9.40 -8.03 -16.43
N LEU A 343 8.22 -7.43 -16.55
CA LEU A 343 7.02 -7.88 -15.84
C LEU A 343 6.50 -9.19 -16.43
N GLN A 344 6.03 -10.08 -15.56
CA GLN A 344 5.67 -11.46 -15.90
C GLN A 344 4.20 -11.72 -15.54
N THR A 345 3.44 -12.29 -16.48
CA THR A 345 2.03 -12.65 -16.29
C THR A 345 1.72 -14.01 -16.89
N LEU A 346 0.77 -14.74 -16.30
CA LEU A 346 0.32 -16.04 -16.78
C LEU A 346 -1.21 -16.10 -16.80
N ASP A 347 -1.80 -16.46 -17.93
CA ASP A 347 -3.24 -16.77 -18.00
C ASP A 347 -3.52 -18.17 -17.42
N THR A 348 -4.53 -18.26 -16.57
CA THR A 348 -4.92 -19.51 -15.87
C THR A 348 -6.44 -19.65 -15.84
N GLU A 349 -6.92 -20.82 -15.41
CA GLU A 349 -8.35 -21.05 -15.15
C GLU A 349 -8.93 -20.17 -14.03
N TYR A 350 -8.08 -19.51 -13.25
CA TYR A 350 -8.47 -18.61 -12.15
C TYR A 350 -8.37 -17.12 -12.50
N GLY A 351 -7.98 -16.80 -13.74
CA GLY A 351 -7.69 -15.44 -14.21
C GLY A 351 -6.20 -15.21 -14.47
N LYS A 352 -5.83 -13.98 -14.86
CA LYS A 352 -4.44 -13.65 -15.17
C LYS A 352 -3.64 -13.38 -13.89
N LEU A 353 -2.63 -14.21 -13.64
CA LEU A 353 -1.72 -14.07 -12.51
C LEU A 353 -0.56 -13.13 -12.86
N GLY A 354 -0.12 -12.32 -11.90
CA GLY A 354 1.08 -11.47 -12.01
C GLY A 354 1.98 -11.61 -10.80
N LEU A 355 3.26 -11.31 -10.97
CA LEU A 355 4.27 -11.37 -9.91
C LEU A 355 4.84 -9.99 -9.62
N LEU A 356 4.98 -9.64 -8.33
CA LEU A 356 5.82 -8.54 -7.85
C LEU A 356 6.51 -8.96 -6.55
N ILE A 357 7.64 -8.33 -6.24
CA ILE A 357 8.40 -8.59 -5.02
C ILE A 357 8.55 -7.30 -4.22
N CYS A 358 8.03 -7.29 -2.99
CA CYS A 358 8.23 -6.27 -1.96
C CYS A 358 8.29 -4.83 -2.53
N TYR A 359 9.48 -4.25 -2.64
CA TYR A 359 9.70 -2.85 -3.01
C TYR A 359 9.14 -2.46 -4.39
N ASP A 360 8.93 -3.42 -5.31
CA ASP A 360 8.32 -3.17 -6.62
C ASP A 360 6.92 -2.58 -6.53
N ILE A 361 6.17 -2.84 -5.44
CA ILE A 361 4.81 -2.31 -5.26
C ILE A 361 4.75 -0.79 -5.24
N ASN A 362 5.86 -0.10 -5.05
CA ASN A 362 5.90 1.37 -5.09
C ASN A 362 5.91 1.93 -6.52
N PHE A 363 6.24 1.12 -7.52
CA PHE A 363 6.54 1.58 -8.89
C PHE A 363 5.74 0.84 -9.96
N GLU A 364 5.60 -0.47 -9.80
CA GLU A 364 5.06 -1.36 -10.83
C GLU A 364 3.55 -1.65 -10.80
N PRO A 365 2.73 -1.33 -9.78
CA PRO A 365 1.30 -1.64 -9.80
C PRO A 365 0.56 -1.15 -11.06
N GLY A 366 0.86 0.07 -11.52
CA GLY A 366 0.27 0.62 -12.73
C GLY A 366 0.71 -0.12 -14.00
N ASN A 367 1.95 -0.59 -14.06
CA ASN A 367 2.48 -1.28 -15.23
C ASN A 367 1.95 -2.72 -15.30
N ILE A 368 1.93 -3.44 -14.18
CA ILE A 368 1.40 -4.80 -14.12
C ILE A 368 -0.12 -4.83 -14.33
N SER A 369 -0.84 -3.80 -13.85
CA SER A 369 -2.28 -3.62 -14.09
C SER A 369 -2.61 -3.43 -15.57
N LYS A 370 -1.79 -2.66 -16.31
CA LYS A 370 -1.94 -2.51 -17.77
C LYS A 370 -1.77 -3.82 -18.54
N ALA A 371 -1.06 -4.80 -17.98
CA ALA A 371 -0.97 -6.15 -18.54
C ALA A 371 -2.23 -7.00 -18.27
N GLY A 372 -3.24 -6.45 -17.59
CA GLY A 372 -4.53 -7.08 -17.36
C GLY A 372 -4.55 -8.09 -16.21
N VAL A 373 -3.63 -7.98 -15.24
CA VAL A 373 -3.55 -8.89 -14.09
C VAL A 373 -4.83 -8.83 -13.25
N ASP A 374 -5.34 -10.00 -12.89
CA ASP A 374 -6.49 -10.17 -11.99
C ASP A 374 -6.07 -10.47 -10.55
N ILE A 375 -5.01 -11.25 -10.38
CA ILE A 375 -4.47 -11.65 -9.08
C ILE A 375 -2.97 -11.42 -9.07
N LEU A 376 -2.53 -10.50 -8.24
CA LEU A 376 -1.12 -10.26 -7.94
C LEU A 376 -0.66 -11.21 -6.83
N LEU A 377 0.28 -12.09 -7.16
CA LEU A 377 1.00 -12.91 -6.19
C LEU A 377 2.21 -12.13 -5.71
N TYR A 378 2.19 -11.75 -4.44
CA TYR A 378 3.09 -10.74 -3.90
C TYR A 378 3.93 -11.32 -2.76
N ALA A 379 5.22 -11.51 -3.04
CA ALA A 379 6.19 -12.00 -2.05
C ALA A 379 6.83 -10.82 -1.31
N ILE A 380 6.83 -10.86 0.02
CA ILE A 380 7.15 -9.71 0.86
C ILE A 380 8.17 -10.10 1.95
N ALA A 381 9.14 -9.23 2.20
CA ALA A 381 9.94 -9.16 3.43
C ALA A 381 9.98 -7.70 3.91
N TRP A 382 8.83 -7.17 4.32
CA TRP A 382 8.68 -5.76 4.66
C TRP A 382 9.09 -5.48 6.10
N VAL A 383 9.76 -4.35 6.31
CA VAL A 383 10.05 -3.80 7.63
C VAL A 383 9.83 -2.31 7.66
N ASP A 384 9.20 -1.84 8.72
CA ASP A 384 9.09 -0.44 9.09
C ASP A 384 8.82 -0.32 10.60
N GLN A 385 8.78 0.93 11.08
CA GLN A 385 8.53 1.23 12.50
C GLN A 385 7.05 1.15 12.88
N ASP A 386 6.14 1.29 11.90
CA ASP A 386 4.73 1.56 12.13
C ASP A 386 3.84 0.29 12.03
N ARG A 387 4.45 -0.86 11.70
CA ARG A 387 4.00 -2.27 11.81
C ARG A 387 2.55 -2.62 11.42
N SER A 388 1.80 -1.74 10.77
CA SER A 388 0.37 -2.01 10.50
C SER A 388 -0.23 -1.15 9.38
N ASN A 389 0.13 0.13 9.28
CA ASN A 389 -0.55 1.05 8.34
C ASN A 389 -0.35 0.66 6.88
N TRP A 390 0.84 0.19 6.49
CA TRP A 390 1.12 -0.13 5.10
C TRP A 390 0.24 -1.27 4.57
N PHE A 391 0.13 -2.39 5.30
CA PHE A 391 -0.69 -3.54 4.91
C PHE A 391 -2.18 -3.28 5.07
N THR A 392 -2.60 -2.47 6.05
CA THR A 392 -4.03 -2.24 6.32
C THR A 392 -4.63 -1.09 5.54
N THR A 393 -3.81 -0.25 4.88
CA THR A 393 -4.31 0.93 4.17
C THR A 393 -3.71 1.10 2.78
N ARG A 394 -2.38 1.19 2.67
CA ARG A 394 -1.72 1.47 1.39
C ARG A 394 -1.90 0.30 0.41
N LEU A 395 -1.67 -0.93 0.86
CA LEU A 395 -1.80 -2.11 0.01
C LEU A 395 -3.26 -2.34 -0.45
N PRO A 396 -4.27 -2.20 0.42
CA PRO A 396 -5.69 -2.09 0.04
C PRO A 396 -5.99 -1.06 -1.03
N ARG A 397 -5.46 0.16 -0.87
CA ARG A 397 -5.66 1.23 -1.84
C ARG A 397 -5.06 0.87 -3.20
N ILE A 398 -3.87 0.30 -3.23
CA ILE A 398 -3.21 -0.17 -4.47
C ILE A 398 -4.08 -1.22 -5.18
N ALA A 399 -4.62 -2.20 -4.45
CA ALA A 399 -5.52 -3.21 -5.02
C ALA A 399 -6.75 -2.56 -5.69
N LYS A 400 -7.36 -1.57 -5.01
CA LYS A 400 -8.52 -0.81 -5.50
C LYS A 400 -8.20 0.04 -6.73
N GLU A 401 -7.14 0.83 -6.66
CA GLU A 401 -6.71 1.76 -7.73
C GLU A 401 -6.36 1.01 -9.02
N HIS A 402 -5.76 -0.17 -8.89
CA HIS A 402 -5.27 -0.95 -10.03
C HIS A 402 -6.14 -2.16 -10.40
N ASN A 403 -7.25 -2.36 -9.69
CA ASN A 403 -8.31 -3.34 -9.97
C ASN A 403 -7.83 -4.80 -10.08
N PHE A 404 -6.89 -5.20 -9.21
CA PHE A 404 -6.45 -6.58 -9.04
C PHE A 404 -6.50 -7.00 -7.58
N SER A 405 -6.71 -8.29 -7.32
CA SER A 405 -6.60 -8.84 -5.95
C SER A 405 -5.13 -9.06 -5.60
N ILE A 406 -4.77 -9.00 -4.32
CA ILE A 406 -3.41 -9.22 -3.83
C ILE A 406 -3.41 -10.43 -2.90
N VAL A 407 -2.55 -11.41 -3.18
CA VAL A 407 -2.23 -12.51 -2.26
C VAL A 407 -0.82 -12.24 -1.75
N GLY A 408 -0.72 -11.56 -0.59
CA GLY A 408 0.52 -11.03 -0.06
C GLY A 408 1.05 -11.86 1.10
N ALA A 409 2.19 -12.54 0.89
CA ALA A 409 2.87 -13.34 1.90
C ALA A 409 4.10 -12.59 2.44
N ASN A 410 4.10 -12.29 3.74
CA ASN A 410 5.23 -11.62 4.39
C ASN A 410 5.99 -12.56 5.32
N TRP A 411 7.31 -12.38 5.34
CA TRP A 411 8.21 -13.03 6.29
C TRP A 411 7.91 -12.53 7.72
N THR A 412 8.11 -13.39 8.72
CA THR A 412 7.89 -13.07 10.15
C THR A 412 9.08 -13.47 11.01
N VAL A 413 9.02 -13.12 12.30
CA VAL A 413 10.06 -13.43 13.28
C VAL A 413 9.49 -14.25 14.45
N PRO A 414 10.32 -15.03 15.18
CA PRO A 414 9.87 -15.73 16.38
C PRO A 414 9.51 -14.72 17.50
N GLU A 415 8.84 -15.18 18.55
CA GLU A 415 8.40 -14.33 19.67
C GLU A 415 9.55 -13.57 20.36
N LYS A 416 10.72 -14.20 20.44
CA LYS A 416 11.95 -13.61 20.98
C LYS A 416 12.99 -13.53 19.88
N PRO A 417 12.87 -12.57 18.95
CA PRO A 417 13.74 -12.53 17.82
C PRO A 417 15.05 -11.82 18.18
N ASP A 418 16.16 -12.31 17.62
CA ASP A 418 17.43 -11.62 17.73
C ASP A 418 17.45 -10.32 16.89
N TRP A 419 16.45 -10.10 16.02
CA TRP A 419 16.30 -8.94 15.13
C TRP A 419 14.87 -8.44 15.00
N SER A 420 14.71 -7.23 14.44
CA SER A 420 13.39 -6.66 14.15
C SER A 420 12.82 -7.18 12.83
N GLY A 421 11.57 -7.62 12.88
CA GLY A 421 10.76 -7.99 11.73
C GLY A 421 9.33 -8.23 12.21
N TYR A 422 8.40 -8.35 11.26
CA TYR A 422 7.02 -8.69 11.55
C TYR A 422 6.37 -9.25 10.29
N GLY A 423 5.39 -10.13 10.48
CA GLY A 423 4.55 -10.72 9.46
C GLY A 423 3.51 -9.73 8.94
N HIS A 424 2.23 -9.94 9.29
CA HIS A 424 1.10 -9.19 8.75
C HIS A 424 0.70 -9.60 7.32
N THR A 425 0.94 -10.87 6.99
CA THR A 425 0.47 -11.52 5.76
C THR A 425 -1.02 -11.26 5.55
N THR A 426 -1.39 -10.80 4.35
CA THR A 426 -2.74 -10.29 4.07
C THR A 426 -3.18 -10.64 2.65
N ILE A 427 -4.45 -11.03 2.51
CA ILE A 427 -5.12 -11.27 1.23
C ILE A 427 -6.19 -10.21 1.03
N ILE A 428 -6.15 -9.53 -0.12
CA ILE A 428 -6.91 -8.32 -0.41
C ILE A 428 -7.67 -8.53 -1.71
N HIS A 429 -8.96 -8.24 -1.70
CA HIS A 429 -9.79 -8.22 -2.89
C HIS A 429 -9.49 -6.99 -3.77
N ARG A 430 -9.74 -7.09 -5.08
CA ARG A 430 -9.61 -5.97 -6.03
C ARG A 430 -10.41 -4.69 -5.68
N SER A 431 -11.37 -4.77 -4.76
CA SER A 431 -12.07 -3.58 -4.23
C SER A 431 -11.28 -2.82 -3.16
N GLY A 432 -10.13 -3.35 -2.73
CA GLY A 432 -9.38 -2.90 -1.56
C GLY A 432 -9.80 -3.58 -0.26
N ARG A 433 -10.83 -4.43 -0.26
CA ARG A 433 -11.27 -5.10 0.97
C ARG A 433 -10.27 -6.16 1.42
N VAL A 434 -9.81 -6.09 2.66
CA VAL A 434 -9.02 -7.16 3.29
C VAL A 434 -9.94 -8.37 3.52
N LEU A 435 -9.66 -9.48 2.86
CA LEU A 435 -10.46 -10.72 2.98
C LEU A 435 -9.99 -11.57 4.16
N ALA A 436 -8.68 -11.63 4.34
CA ALA A 436 -8.04 -12.37 5.43
C ALA A 436 -6.68 -11.75 5.74
N LYS A 437 -6.26 -11.84 7.00
CA LYS A 437 -4.94 -11.42 7.46
C LYS A 437 -4.47 -12.35 8.56
N ALA A 438 -3.16 -12.40 8.76
CA ALA A 438 -2.57 -13.11 9.88
C ALA A 438 -3.13 -12.57 11.20
N ALA A 439 -3.44 -13.49 12.13
CA ALA A 439 -3.90 -13.16 13.47
C ALA A 439 -2.77 -12.52 14.30
N SER A 440 -1.52 -12.88 14.01
CA SER A 440 -0.33 -12.37 14.70
C SER A 440 0.69 -11.78 13.72
N ASP A 441 1.34 -10.71 14.16
CA ASP A 441 2.47 -10.08 13.45
C ASP A 441 3.79 -10.82 13.70
N ILE A 442 3.80 -11.83 14.57
CA ILE A 442 4.95 -12.67 14.90
C ILE A 442 4.55 -14.14 14.81
N GLY A 443 5.50 -15.00 14.50
CA GLY A 443 5.24 -16.43 14.35
C GLY A 443 4.59 -16.81 13.02
N GLU A 444 4.59 -18.11 12.76
CA GLU A 444 4.23 -18.70 11.47
C GLU A 444 2.72 -19.00 11.40
N GLU A 445 2.10 -18.70 10.26
CA GLU A 445 0.66 -18.83 10.04
C GLU A 445 0.36 -19.03 8.54
N ILE A 446 -0.71 -19.74 8.19
CA ILE A 446 -1.21 -19.80 6.81
C ILE A 446 -2.52 -19.04 6.75
N VAL A 447 -2.57 -17.99 5.92
CA VAL A 447 -3.75 -17.15 5.72
C VAL A 447 -4.48 -17.63 4.47
N TYR A 448 -5.78 -17.90 4.60
CA TYR A 448 -6.61 -18.41 3.50
C TYR A 448 -7.72 -17.43 3.13
N ALA A 449 -8.08 -17.38 1.84
CA ALA A 449 -9.28 -16.69 1.38
C ALA A 449 -9.80 -17.30 0.08
N ASP A 450 -11.09 -17.10 -0.20
CA ASP A 450 -11.70 -17.43 -1.48
C ASP A 450 -11.80 -16.18 -2.37
N LEU A 451 -11.11 -16.20 -3.51
CA LEU A 451 -11.14 -15.14 -4.50
C LEU A 451 -12.13 -15.48 -5.64
N PRO A 452 -12.89 -14.51 -6.15
CA PRO A 452 -13.72 -14.73 -7.33
C PRO A 452 -12.84 -14.94 -8.55
N VAL A 453 -13.11 -16.03 -9.29
CA VAL A 453 -12.60 -16.28 -10.63
C VAL A 453 -13.36 -15.37 -11.59
N LYS A 454 -12.64 -14.81 -12.56
CA LYS A 454 -13.20 -13.87 -13.52
C LYS A 454 -13.91 -14.57 -14.67
#